data_AF-A0A969SYG1-F1
#
_entry.id   AF-A0A969SYG1-F1
#
_cell.length_a   1.000
_cell.length_b   1.000
_cell.length_c   1.000
_cell.angle_alpha   90.00
_cell.angle_beta   90.00
_cell.angle_gamma   90.00
#
_symmetry.space_group_name_H-M   'P 1'
#
loop_
_entity.id
_entity.type
_entity.pdbx_description
1 polymer ?
#
loop_
_entity_poly.entity_id
_entity_poly.type
_entity_poly.pdbx_seq_one_letter_code
_entity_poly.pdbx_strand_id
1 'polypeptide(L)'
;MGISLRQWIKQWRFVLTISPSVAGFVFLGSSIGLFQLLEWATLDSFFRLRSLEPQEERILVVTIDDVDINVLGKWPLNDGIIVKLIRKLEAAQPRVIGLDIYRDLPVEPGHQELLQVIQSNPNLIGIQKAVGNQVAPNPELAQRNQVALADILLDADGKVRRTLVMAGDGRGNLIPTLGVSLSLLYLEAEGITPQESRSQQNAYHLGKAVFLPLQSSDFGHERSDLGGYQILLNYLGPPSQFETVSILDVLANRVPPKLIQDRIILIGTTAESTK
;
A
#
# COMPACT_ATOMS: atom_id res chain seq x y z
N MET A 1 62.60 -20.32 6.61
CA MET A 1 62.61 -20.09 8.07
C MET A 1 61.15 -19.82 8.48
N GLY A 2 60.46 -20.83 9.01
CA GLY A 2 59.04 -20.71 9.35
C GLY A 2 58.86 -20.00 10.69
N ILE A 3 57.96 -19.02 10.75
CA ILE A 3 57.58 -18.35 12.00
C ILE A 3 56.93 -19.41 12.91
N SER A 4 57.38 -19.52 14.17
CA SER A 4 56.75 -20.43 15.13
C SER A 4 55.32 -19.99 15.43
N LEU A 5 54.40 -20.94 15.63
CA LEU A 5 52.98 -20.67 15.89
C LEU A 5 52.76 -19.65 17.03
N ARG A 6 53.58 -19.72 18.08
CA ARG A 6 53.54 -18.75 19.21
C ARG A 6 53.94 -17.33 18.79
N GLN A 7 54.95 -17.16 17.94
CA GLN A 7 55.38 -15.85 17.43
C GLN A 7 54.34 -15.27 16.47
N TRP A 8 53.71 -16.12 15.65
CA TRP A 8 52.61 -15.72 14.78
C TRP A 8 51.39 -15.24 15.57
N ILE A 9 50.91 -16.00 16.57
CA ILE A 9 49.81 -15.59 17.44
C ILE A 9 50.14 -14.28 18.17
N LYS A 10 51.38 -14.12 18.68
CA LYS A 10 51.80 -12.91 19.38
C LYS A 10 51.84 -11.67 18.48
N GLN A 11 52.15 -11.84 17.19
CA GLN A 11 52.14 -10.78 16.19
C GLN A 11 50.71 -10.39 15.78
N TRP A 12 49.80 -11.37 15.68
CA TRP A 12 48.41 -11.17 15.26
C TRP A 12 47.42 -11.01 16.42
N ARG A 13 47.89 -10.98 17.67
CA ARG A 13 47.04 -11.03 18.86
C ARG A 13 45.92 -9.98 18.88
N PHE A 14 46.20 -8.77 18.39
CA PHE A 14 45.21 -7.68 18.37
C PHE A 14 44.11 -7.93 17.34
N VAL A 15 44.46 -8.48 16.17
CA VAL A 15 43.48 -8.87 15.15
C VAL A 15 42.62 -10.02 15.67
N LEU A 16 43.26 -11.01 16.30
CA LEU A 16 42.60 -12.17 16.87
C LEU A 16 41.70 -11.86 18.07
N THR A 17 41.88 -10.72 18.75
CA THR A 17 40.97 -10.29 19.82
C THR A 17 39.92 -9.32 19.31
N ILE A 18 40.31 -8.28 18.56
CA ILE A 18 39.39 -7.21 18.13
C ILE A 18 38.34 -7.76 17.16
N SER A 19 38.74 -8.56 16.17
CA SER A 19 37.80 -9.05 15.15
C SER A 19 36.66 -9.88 15.74
N PRO A 20 36.88 -10.91 16.58
CA PRO A 20 35.77 -11.66 17.18
C PRO A 20 35.00 -10.84 18.21
N SER A 21 35.63 -9.89 18.92
CA SER A 21 34.90 -9.00 19.83
C SER A 21 33.93 -8.09 19.08
N VAL A 22 34.36 -7.47 17.98
CA VAL A 22 33.49 -6.64 17.14
C VAL A 22 32.41 -7.50 16.48
N ALA A 23 32.78 -8.66 15.92
CA ALA A 23 31.81 -9.57 15.32
C ALA A 23 30.78 -10.06 16.35
N GLY A 24 31.21 -10.39 17.56
CA GLY A 24 30.34 -10.79 18.66
C GLY A 24 29.42 -9.66 19.12
N PHE A 25 29.94 -8.43 19.24
CA PHE A 25 29.14 -7.26 19.58
C PHE A 25 28.10 -6.94 18.48
N VAL A 26 28.49 -6.98 17.21
CA VAL A 26 27.58 -6.78 16.08
C VAL A 26 26.53 -7.88 16.06
N PHE A 27 26.93 -9.15 16.17
CA PHE A 27 26.00 -10.29 16.18
C PHE A 27 25.00 -10.20 17.34
N LEU A 28 25.47 -9.96 18.56
CA LEU A 28 24.60 -9.84 19.74
C LEU A 28 23.73 -8.59 19.67
N GLY A 29 24.30 -7.45 19.24
CA GLY A 29 23.57 -6.20 19.05
C GLY A 29 22.47 -6.34 18.00
N SER A 30 22.77 -6.95 16.85
CA SER A 30 21.77 -7.29 15.83
C SER A 30 20.74 -8.27 16.38
N SER A 31 21.14 -9.28 17.16
CA SER A 31 20.22 -10.25 17.78
C SER A 31 19.31 -9.69 18.89
N ILE A 32 19.48 -8.42 19.27
CA ILE A 32 18.57 -7.70 20.17
C ILE A 32 18.00 -6.43 19.53
N GLY A 33 18.26 -6.20 18.23
CA GLY A 33 17.75 -5.03 17.49
C GLY A 33 18.46 -3.72 17.80
N LEU A 34 19.66 -3.73 18.41
CA LEU A 34 20.41 -2.53 18.77
C LEU A 34 20.70 -1.61 17.57
N PHE A 35 20.81 -2.18 16.37
CA PHE A 35 21.11 -1.45 15.14
C PHE A 35 19.90 -1.26 14.21
N GLN A 36 18.68 -1.63 14.64
CA GLN A 36 17.50 -1.64 13.78
C GLN A 36 17.22 -0.29 13.11
N LEU A 37 17.34 0.82 13.83
CA LEU A 37 17.19 2.16 13.27
C LEU A 37 18.23 2.49 12.19
N LEU A 38 19.47 2.00 12.35
CA LEU A 38 20.53 2.19 11.35
C LEU A 38 20.30 1.31 10.11
N GLU A 39 19.84 0.08 10.31
CA GLU A 39 19.48 -0.84 9.23
C GLU A 39 18.34 -0.24 8.39
N TRP A 40 17.28 0.25 9.04
CA TRP A 40 16.17 0.94 8.38
C TRP A 40 16.61 2.23 7.67
N ALA A 41 17.43 3.06 8.31
CA ALA A 41 17.96 4.27 7.67
C ALA A 41 18.83 3.96 6.43
N THR A 42 19.56 2.84 6.48
CA THR A 42 20.36 2.35 5.35
C THR A 42 19.46 1.86 4.21
N LEU A 43 18.43 1.07 4.53
CA LEU A 43 17.43 0.63 3.56
C LEU A 43 16.73 1.82 2.88
N ASP A 44 16.28 2.80 3.66
CA ASP A 44 15.66 4.03 3.14
C ASP A 44 16.62 4.78 2.19
N SER A 45 17.92 4.77 2.50
CA SER A 45 18.94 5.42 1.66
C SER A 45 19.15 4.68 0.35
N PHE A 46 19.09 3.34 0.35
CA PHE A 46 19.14 2.56 -0.89
C PHE A 46 17.94 2.83 -1.79
N PHE A 47 16.73 2.97 -1.23
CA PHE A 47 15.57 3.37 -2.03
C PHE A 47 15.70 4.78 -2.61
N ARG A 48 16.26 5.74 -1.86
CA ARG A 48 16.53 7.09 -2.37
C ARG A 48 17.62 7.15 -3.44
N LEU A 49 18.61 6.26 -3.37
CA LEU A 49 19.71 6.18 -4.33
C LEU A 49 19.34 5.39 -5.60
N ARG A 50 18.26 4.60 -5.55
CA ARG A 50 17.73 3.88 -6.71
C ARG A 50 17.31 4.85 -7.79
N SER A 51 17.56 4.48 -9.05
CA SER A 51 17.01 5.19 -10.20
C SER A 51 15.48 5.20 -10.14
N LEU A 52 14.89 6.33 -10.52
CA LEU A 52 13.45 6.45 -10.65
C LEU A 52 12.91 5.46 -11.68
N GLU A 53 11.84 4.77 -11.33
CA GLU A 53 11.07 4.00 -12.31
C GLU A 53 10.41 4.94 -13.33
N PRO A 54 10.08 4.46 -14.54
CA PRO A 54 9.24 5.20 -15.47
C PRO A 54 7.89 5.56 -14.85
N GLN A 55 7.27 6.63 -15.36
CA GLN A 55 5.93 7.04 -14.94
C GLN A 55 4.93 5.89 -15.12
N GLU A 56 4.08 5.68 -14.13
CA GLU A 56 3.09 4.61 -14.14
C GLU A 56 1.82 5.07 -14.88
N GLU A 57 1.71 4.68 -16.15
CA GLU A 57 0.60 5.12 -17.02
C GLU A 57 -0.72 4.37 -16.77
N ARG A 58 -0.71 3.24 -16.06
CA ARG A 58 -1.92 2.44 -15.83
C ARG A 58 -2.81 3.00 -14.71
N ILE A 59 -2.29 3.94 -13.93
CA ILE A 59 -2.96 4.49 -12.75
C ILE A 59 -3.18 5.99 -12.93
N LEU A 60 -4.41 6.46 -12.70
CA LEU A 60 -4.73 7.88 -12.51
C LEU A 60 -5.14 8.10 -11.05
N VAL A 61 -4.51 9.07 -10.40
CA VAL A 61 -4.88 9.49 -9.05
C VAL A 61 -5.77 10.74 -9.15
N VAL A 62 -6.94 10.67 -8.54
CA VAL A 62 -7.86 11.80 -8.39
C VAL A 62 -7.83 12.25 -6.93
N THR A 63 -7.28 13.42 -6.68
CA THR A 63 -7.09 13.96 -5.33
C THR A 63 -8.19 14.93 -4.95
N ILE A 64 -8.42 15.03 -3.64
CA ILE A 64 -9.27 16.04 -3.03
C ILE A 64 -8.42 16.76 -1.99
N ASP A 65 -8.02 18.00 -2.28
CA ASP A 65 -7.21 18.82 -1.37
C ASP A 65 -8.04 19.88 -0.62
N ASP A 66 -7.37 20.71 0.19
CA ASP A 66 -8.04 21.77 0.94
C ASP A 66 -8.65 22.86 0.03
N VAL A 67 -8.09 23.09 -1.16
CA VAL A 67 -8.65 24.05 -2.14
C VAL A 67 -9.95 23.47 -2.70
N ASP A 68 -9.96 22.20 -3.08
CA ASP A 68 -11.14 21.48 -3.54
C ASP A 68 -12.25 21.50 -2.49
N ILE A 69 -11.92 21.20 -1.22
CA ILE A 69 -12.86 21.21 -0.10
C ILE A 69 -13.46 22.60 0.09
N ASN A 70 -12.64 23.65 0.04
CA ASN A 70 -13.12 25.03 0.18
C ASN A 70 -14.08 25.43 -0.95
N VAL A 71 -13.81 25.01 -2.19
CA VAL A 71 -14.68 25.27 -3.35
C VAL A 71 -15.99 24.46 -3.26
N LEU A 72 -15.91 23.21 -2.80
CA LEU A 72 -17.06 22.30 -2.67
C LEU A 72 -17.86 22.53 -1.37
N GLY A 73 -17.29 23.27 -0.42
CA GLY A 73 -17.94 23.89 0.73
C GLY A 73 -17.95 23.07 2.03
N LYS A 74 -17.63 21.77 2.01
CA LYS A 74 -17.60 20.95 3.23
C LYS A 74 -16.77 19.68 3.07
N TRP A 75 -16.31 19.13 4.20
CA TRP A 75 -15.80 17.77 4.31
C TRP A 75 -16.52 17.03 5.47
N PRO A 76 -16.86 15.74 5.33
CA PRO A 76 -16.79 14.93 4.11
C PRO A 76 -17.67 15.48 2.97
N LEU A 77 -17.25 15.25 1.72
CA LEU A 77 -18.07 15.60 0.55
C LEU A 77 -19.41 14.84 0.62
N ASN A 78 -20.51 15.46 0.20
CA ASN A 78 -21.78 14.74 0.09
C ASN A 78 -21.75 13.67 -1.01
N ASP A 79 -22.59 12.66 -0.84
CA ASP A 79 -22.69 11.51 -1.72
C ASP A 79 -23.07 11.92 -3.15
N GLY A 80 -23.87 12.99 -3.32
CA GLY A 80 -24.19 13.55 -4.63
C GLY A 80 -22.98 14.07 -5.42
N ILE A 81 -21.95 14.61 -4.75
CA ILE A 81 -20.69 15.01 -5.40
C ILE A 81 -19.90 13.76 -5.82
N ILE A 82 -19.82 12.75 -4.94
CA ILE A 82 -19.13 11.48 -5.25
C ILE A 82 -19.81 10.77 -6.43
N VAL A 83 -21.14 10.73 -6.46
CA VAL A 83 -21.92 10.19 -7.60
C VAL A 83 -21.57 10.92 -8.90
N LYS A 84 -21.53 12.26 -8.89
CA LYS A 84 -21.16 13.05 -10.08
C LYS A 84 -19.73 12.74 -10.54
N LEU A 85 -18.80 12.60 -9.60
CA LEU A 85 -17.41 12.23 -9.87
C LEU A 85 -17.34 10.85 -10.53
N ILE A 86 -17.92 9.83 -9.89
CA ILE A 86 -17.89 8.45 -10.37
C ILE A 86 -18.51 8.36 -11.76
N ARG A 87 -19.70 8.93 -11.98
CA ARG A 87 -20.37 8.89 -13.31
C ARG A 87 -19.55 9.54 -14.42
N LYS A 88 -18.81 10.62 -14.11
CA LYS A 88 -17.92 11.27 -15.09
C LYS A 88 -16.73 10.40 -15.45
N LEU A 89 -16.15 9.71 -14.45
CA LEU A 89 -15.09 8.75 -14.68
C LEU A 89 -15.59 7.55 -15.48
N GLU A 90 -16.71 6.94 -15.07
CA GLU A 90 -17.36 5.81 -15.74
C GLU A 90 -17.65 6.06 -17.22
N ALA A 91 -18.03 7.30 -17.58
CA ALA A 91 -18.30 7.67 -18.97
C ALA A 91 -17.07 7.49 -19.90
N ALA A 92 -15.85 7.54 -19.35
CA ALA A 92 -14.62 7.27 -20.07
C ALA A 92 -14.15 5.81 -19.99
N GLN A 93 -14.94 4.93 -19.37
CA GLN A 93 -14.70 3.48 -19.28
C GLN A 93 -13.35 3.10 -18.63
N PRO A 94 -13.10 3.48 -17.36
CA PRO A 94 -11.96 2.98 -16.63
C PRO A 94 -12.09 1.48 -16.39
N ARG A 95 -10.96 0.82 -16.13
CA ARG A 95 -10.97 -0.61 -15.83
C ARG A 95 -11.53 -0.88 -14.43
N VAL A 96 -11.11 -0.07 -13.45
CA VAL A 96 -11.56 -0.18 -12.06
C VAL A 96 -11.42 1.17 -11.35
N ILE A 97 -12.32 1.46 -10.43
CA ILE A 97 -12.30 2.68 -9.60
C ILE A 97 -12.15 2.26 -8.13
N GLY A 98 -11.09 2.72 -7.47
CA GLY A 98 -10.92 2.65 -6.02
C GLY A 98 -11.34 3.96 -5.35
N LEU A 99 -12.27 3.86 -4.41
CA LEU A 99 -12.74 4.99 -3.59
C LEU A 99 -12.13 4.88 -2.19
N ASP A 100 -10.99 5.55 -1.99
CA ASP A 100 -10.29 5.66 -0.71
C ASP A 100 -10.88 6.79 0.15
N ILE A 101 -12.20 6.69 0.39
CA ILE A 101 -12.97 7.60 1.23
C ILE A 101 -13.98 6.74 2.01
N TYR A 102 -13.95 6.83 3.33
CA TYR A 102 -14.89 6.10 4.18
C TYR A 102 -16.34 6.54 3.92
N ARG A 103 -17.22 5.55 3.74
CA ARG A 103 -18.66 5.71 3.45
C ARG A 103 -19.50 4.73 4.26
N ASP A 104 -19.11 4.50 5.50
CA ASP A 104 -19.84 3.70 6.51
C ASP A 104 -21.18 4.35 6.88
N LEU A 105 -21.23 5.69 6.87
CA LEU A 105 -22.43 6.48 7.13
C LEU A 105 -22.90 7.26 5.89
N PRO A 106 -24.21 7.45 5.70
CA PRO A 106 -24.75 8.32 4.65
C PRO A 106 -24.27 9.76 4.79
N VAL A 107 -23.93 10.42 3.67
CA VAL A 107 -23.58 11.85 3.68
C VAL A 107 -24.45 12.60 2.68
N GLU A 108 -25.58 13.10 3.16
CA GLU A 108 -26.57 13.78 2.32
C GLU A 108 -26.09 15.17 1.81
N PRO A 109 -26.66 15.64 0.67
CA PRO A 109 -27.62 14.95 -0.20
C PRO A 109 -26.96 13.92 -1.14
N GLY A 110 -27.74 12.95 -1.61
CA GLY A 110 -27.40 12.09 -2.74
C GLY A 110 -27.05 10.64 -2.38
N HIS A 111 -27.39 10.21 -1.17
CA HIS A 111 -27.06 8.86 -0.70
C HIS A 111 -27.74 7.78 -1.54
N GLN A 112 -29.02 7.97 -1.87
CA GLN A 112 -29.77 6.98 -2.65
C GLN A 112 -29.17 6.78 -4.05
N GLU A 113 -28.71 7.86 -4.68
CA GLU A 113 -28.01 7.80 -5.97
C GLU A 113 -26.65 7.11 -5.86
N LEU A 114 -25.96 7.25 -4.72
CA LEU A 114 -24.71 6.52 -4.47
C LEU A 114 -24.97 5.02 -4.37
N LEU A 115 -26.02 4.60 -3.66
CA LEU A 115 -26.41 3.18 -3.61
C LEU A 115 -26.74 2.64 -5.01
N GLN A 116 -27.42 3.43 -5.85
CA GLN A 116 -27.68 3.05 -7.25
C GLN A 116 -26.38 2.88 -8.05
N VAL A 117 -25.42 3.81 -7.92
CA VAL A 117 -24.13 3.71 -8.60
C VAL A 117 -23.36 2.47 -8.16
N ILE A 118 -23.28 2.22 -6.84
CA ILE A 118 -22.69 1.00 -6.28
C ILE A 118 -23.37 -0.26 -6.86
N GLN A 119 -24.70 -0.21 -6.97
CA GLN A 119 -25.46 -1.35 -7.47
C GLN A 119 -25.23 -1.64 -8.96
N SER A 120 -25.03 -0.59 -9.76
CA SER A 120 -24.82 -0.69 -11.21
C SER A 120 -23.35 -0.88 -11.62
N ASN A 121 -22.39 -0.57 -10.74
CA ASN A 121 -20.97 -0.61 -11.08
C ASN A 121 -20.23 -1.70 -10.28
N PRO A 122 -19.96 -2.88 -10.88
CA PRO A 122 -19.19 -3.94 -10.23
C PRO A 122 -17.70 -3.61 -10.09
N ASN A 123 -17.20 -2.60 -10.80
CA ASN A 123 -15.80 -2.19 -10.84
C ASN A 123 -15.48 -1.03 -9.89
N LEU A 124 -16.42 -0.68 -8.99
CA LEU A 124 -16.21 0.30 -7.93
C LEU A 124 -15.83 -0.43 -6.64
N ILE A 125 -14.63 -0.18 -6.12
CA ILE A 125 -14.16 -0.77 -4.86
C ILE A 125 -14.04 0.33 -3.83
N GLY A 126 -14.75 0.20 -2.72
CA GLY A 126 -14.56 1.10 -1.57
C GLY A 126 -13.68 0.46 -0.50
N ILE A 127 -13.54 1.17 0.60
CA ILE A 127 -12.62 0.79 1.67
C ILE A 127 -13.34 0.47 2.97
N GLN A 128 -12.63 -0.28 3.81
CA GLN A 128 -12.84 -0.35 5.26
C GLN A 128 -11.48 -0.27 5.97
N LYS A 129 -11.53 -0.13 7.29
CA LYS A 129 -10.35 -0.23 8.15
C LYS A 129 -10.55 -1.33 9.19
N ALA A 130 -9.68 -2.33 9.19
CA ALA A 130 -9.81 -3.50 10.05
C ALA A 130 -8.80 -3.53 11.22
N VAL A 131 -7.69 -2.80 11.12
CA VAL A 131 -6.60 -2.79 12.10
C VAL A 131 -6.63 -1.50 12.92
N GLY A 132 -6.51 -1.62 14.24
CA GLY A 132 -6.53 -0.49 15.16
C GLY A 132 -7.93 0.12 15.29
N ASN A 133 -8.06 1.43 15.02
CA ASN A 133 -9.36 2.12 15.03
C ASN A 133 -10.17 1.70 13.80
N GLN A 134 -11.06 0.75 13.97
CA GLN A 134 -11.83 0.16 12.90
C GLN A 134 -12.87 1.13 12.33
N VAL A 135 -13.07 1.06 11.02
CA VAL A 135 -14.12 1.77 10.29
C VAL A 135 -14.81 0.76 9.38
N ALA A 136 -16.12 0.63 9.52
CA ALA A 136 -16.90 -0.28 8.71
C ALA A 136 -16.88 0.15 7.23
N PRO A 137 -17.13 -0.76 6.28
CA PRO A 137 -17.41 -0.37 4.90
C PRO A 137 -18.81 0.20 4.74
N ASN A 138 -19.08 0.77 3.57
CA ASN A 138 -20.46 0.96 3.12
C ASN A 138 -21.20 -0.40 3.05
N PRO A 139 -22.40 -0.53 3.64
CA PRO A 139 -23.14 -1.80 3.67
C PRO A 139 -23.46 -2.39 2.29
N GLU A 140 -23.75 -1.57 1.27
CA GLU A 140 -24.03 -2.07 -0.09
C GLU A 140 -22.76 -2.60 -0.76
N LEU A 141 -21.62 -1.93 -0.59
CA LEU A 141 -20.34 -2.42 -1.09
C LEU A 141 -19.97 -3.75 -0.43
N ALA A 142 -20.19 -3.87 0.89
CA ALA A 142 -19.91 -5.09 1.64
C ALA A 142 -20.75 -6.29 1.16
N GLN A 143 -22.05 -6.09 0.94
CA GLN A 143 -22.93 -7.14 0.42
C GLN A 143 -22.51 -7.65 -0.97
N ARG A 144 -21.80 -6.82 -1.74
CA ARG A 144 -21.34 -7.12 -3.10
C ARG A 144 -19.89 -7.61 -3.16
N ASN A 145 -19.21 -7.74 -2.02
CA ASN A 145 -17.78 -8.05 -1.94
C ASN A 145 -16.90 -7.02 -2.68
N GLN A 146 -17.34 -5.75 -2.70
CA GLN A 146 -16.65 -4.63 -3.36
C GLN A 146 -15.89 -3.76 -2.35
N VAL A 147 -15.26 -4.41 -1.37
CA VAL A 147 -14.58 -3.76 -0.24
C VAL A 147 -13.14 -4.24 -0.14
N ALA A 148 -12.22 -3.29 0.08
CA ALA A 148 -10.82 -3.56 0.34
C ALA A 148 -10.34 -2.88 1.64
N LEU A 149 -9.18 -3.27 2.14
CA LEU A 149 -8.58 -2.64 3.32
C LEU A 149 -7.80 -1.37 2.94
N ALA A 150 -8.02 -0.29 3.70
CA ALA A 150 -7.21 0.94 3.67
C ALA A 150 -6.15 0.96 4.79
N ASP A 151 -5.92 -0.18 5.44
CA ASP A 151 -4.97 -0.32 6.52
C ASP A 151 -3.51 -0.12 6.04
N ILE A 152 -2.81 0.78 6.72
CA ILE A 152 -1.38 1.00 6.56
C ILE A 152 -0.66 0.61 7.86
N LEU A 153 0.52 0.01 7.73
CA LEU A 153 1.36 -0.35 8.86
C LEU A 153 2.51 0.65 8.97
N LEU A 154 2.61 1.29 10.14
CA LEU A 154 3.74 2.12 10.49
C LEU A 154 4.75 1.29 11.26
N ASP A 155 6.02 1.45 10.92
CA ASP A 155 7.13 0.98 11.74
C ASP A 155 7.31 1.88 12.96
N ALA A 156 8.16 1.47 13.90
CA ALA A 156 8.37 2.19 15.17
C ALA A 156 8.85 3.64 15.00
N ASP A 157 9.43 3.99 13.85
CA ASP A 157 9.85 5.36 13.50
C ASP A 157 8.80 6.13 12.66
N GLY A 158 7.59 5.59 12.52
CA GLY A 158 6.46 6.23 11.85
C GLY A 158 6.47 6.13 10.32
N LYS A 159 7.39 5.37 9.71
CA LYS A 159 7.45 5.17 8.26
C LYS A 159 6.79 3.86 7.84
N VAL A 160 6.30 3.83 6.60
CA VAL A 160 5.65 2.65 6.01
C VAL A 160 6.64 1.91 5.12
N ARG A 161 7.36 0.90 5.61
CA ARG A 161 8.29 0.08 4.80
C ARG A 161 7.74 -1.26 4.36
N ARG A 162 6.63 -1.66 4.96
CA ARG A 162 5.92 -2.90 4.71
C ARG A 162 4.49 -2.58 4.35
N THR A 163 3.92 -3.41 3.50
CA THR A 163 2.52 -3.30 3.11
C THR A 163 1.78 -4.60 3.43
N LEU A 164 0.54 -4.45 3.88
CA LEU A 164 -0.40 -5.56 3.97
C LEU A 164 -0.88 -5.87 2.55
N VAL A 165 -0.71 -7.11 2.11
CA VAL A 165 -1.35 -7.62 0.89
C VAL A 165 -2.80 -7.99 1.21
N MET A 166 -3.00 -8.65 2.35
CA MET A 166 -4.31 -9.01 2.88
C MET A 166 -4.23 -9.12 4.40
N ALA A 167 -5.32 -8.81 5.09
CA ALA A 167 -5.42 -8.99 6.53
C ALA A 167 -6.79 -9.56 6.91
N GLY A 168 -6.86 -10.14 8.12
CA GLY A 168 -8.12 -10.60 8.69
C GLY A 168 -9.00 -9.41 9.09
N ASP A 169 -10.30 -9.49 8.84
CA ASP A 169 -11.31 -8.51 9.28
C ASP A 169 -11.70 -8.64 10.76
N GLY A 170 -10.97 -9.45 11.53
CA GLY A 170 -11.31 -9.83 12.92
C GLY A 170 -12.47 -10.82 13.05
N ARG A 171 -13.13 -11.21 11.94
CA ARG A 171 -14.21 -12.20 11.87
C ARG A 171 -13.80 -13.48 11.14
N GLY A 172 -12.54 -13.56 10.72
CA GLY A 172 -11.95 -14.73 10.06
C GLY A 172 -11.91 -14.64 8.53
N ASN A 173 -12.38 -13.54 7.92
CA ASN A 173 -12.26 -13.33 6.49
C ASN A 173 -10.94 -12.61 6.17
N LEU A 174 -10.23 -13.08 5.15
CA LEU A 174 -9.07 -12.37 4.61
C LEU A 174 -9.54 -11.37 3.56
N ILE A 175 -9.23 -10.09 3.78
CA ILE A 175 -9.58 -9.01 2.87
C ILE A 175 -8.29 -8.42 2.29
N PRO A 176 -8.15 -8.37 0.96
CA PRO A 176 -7.01 -7.71 0.32
C PRO A 176 -7.02 -6.20 0.56
N THR A 177 -5.84 -5.58 0.59
CA THR A 177 -5.74 -4.11 0.61
C THR A 177 -6.15 -3.51 -0.72
N LEU A 178 -6.54 -2.23 -0.70
CA LEU A 178 -7.08 -1.52 -1.87
C LEU A 178 -6.17 -1.65 -3.09
N GLY A 179 -4.87 -1.41 -2.94
CA GLY A 179 -3.91 -1.55 -4.03
C GLY A 179 -3.88 -2.96 -4.64
N VAL A 180 -4.00 -4.00 -3.80
CA VAL A 180 -4.06 -5.40 -4.26
C VAL A 180 -5.37 -5.67 -4.98
N SER A 181 -6.52 -5.30 -4.41
CA SER A 181 -7.83 -5.51 -5.04
C SER A 181 -7.92 -4.87 -6.42
N LEU A 182 -7.50 -3.62 -6.55
CA LEU A 182 -7.50 -2.90 -7.82
C LEU A 182 -6.53 -3.53 -8.83
N SER A 183 -5.34 -3.95 -8.37
CA SER A 183 -4.36 -4.61 -9.24
C SER A 183 -4.86 -5.97 -9.74
N LEU A 184 -5.51 -6.76 -8.88
CA LEU A 184 -6.05 -8.06 -9.26
C LEU A 184 -7.19 -7.92 -10.28
N LEU A 185 -8.12 -6.99 -10.07
CA LEU A 185 -9.19 -6.70 -11.04
C LEU A 185 -8.63 -6.22 -12.38
N TYR A 186 -7.59 -5.37 -12.34
CA TYR A 186 -6.92 -4.93 -13.55
C TYR A 186 -6.27 -6.10 -14.30
N LEU A 187 -5.53 -6.95 -13.59
CA LEU A 187 -4.73 -8.04 -14.15
C LEU A 187 -5.56 -9.26 -14.57
N GLU A 188 -6.71 -9.50 -13.94
CA GLU A 188 -7.62 -10.57 -14.32
C GLU A 188 -8.10 -10.40 -15.77
N ALA A 189 -8.37 -9.16 -16.19
CA ALA A 189 -8.70 -8.86 -17.58
C ALA A 189 -7.53 -9.10 -18.57
N GLU A 190 -6.29 -9.13 -18.08
CA GLU A 190 -5.10 -9.56 -18.84
C GLU A 190 -4.84 -11.08 -18.75
N GLY A 191 -5.73 -11.84 -18.10
CA GLY A 191 -5.58 -13.28 -17.88
C GLY A 191 -4.51 -13.63 -16.82
N ILE A 192 -4.14 -12.68 -15.96
CA ILE A 192 -3.14 -12.86 -14.91
C ILE A 192 -3.84 -12.95 -13.55
N THR A 193 -3.80 -14.14 -12.94
CA THR A 193 -4.40 -14.41 -11.62
C THR A 193 -3.35 -14.89 -10.61
N PRO A 194 -3.60 -14.71 -9.30
CA PRO A 194 -2.71 -15.21 -8.25
C PRO A 194 -2.62 -16.74 -8.29
N GLN A 195 -1.40 -17.26 -8.18
CA GLN A 195 -1.13 -18.70 -8.11
C GLN A 195 -0.25 -18.99 -6.91
N GLU A 196 -0.65 -19.95 -6.07
CA GLU A 196 0.22 -20.41 -4.99
C GLU A 196 1.49 -21.05 -5.55
N SER A 197 2.63 -20.68 -4.97
CA SER A 197 3.93 -21.21 -5.35
C SER A 197 4.06 -22.67 -4.91
N ARG A 198 4.39 -23.54 -5.87
CA ARG A 198 4.61 -24.98 -5.61
C ARG A 198 5.90 -25.27 -4.86
N SER A 199 6.90 -24.37 -4.95
CA SER A 199 8.24 -24.58 -4.42
C SER A 199 8.53 -23.83 -3.11
N GLN A 200 7.74 -22.82 -2.79
CA GLN A 200 7.93 -21.96 -1.62
C GLN A 200 6.62 -21.81 -0.88
N GLN A 201 6.61 -22.26 0.37
CA GLN A 201 5.43 -22.21 1.21
C GLN A 201 4.97 -20.75 1.39
N ASN A 202 3.67 -20.52 1.23
CA ASN A 202 3.02 -19.21 1.37
C ASN A 202 3.51 -18.13 0.40
N ALA A 203 4.22 -18.46 -0.68
CA ALA A 203 4.55 -17.50 -1.73
C ALA A 203 3.46 -17.50 -2.81
N TYR A 204 3.17 -16.32 -3.38
CA TYR A 204 2.24 -16.18 -4.49
C TYR A 204 2.96 -15.73 -5.76
N HIS A 205 2.59 -16.31 -6.90
CA HIS A 205 2.96 -15.84 -8.23
C HIS A 205 1.84 -15.00 -8.80
N LEU A 206 2.20 -13.89 -9.44
CA LEU A 206 1.28 -13.08 -10.23
C LEU A 206 1.96 -12.77 -11.57
N GLY A 207 1.65 -13.59 -12.57
CA GLY A 207 2.40 -13.58 -13.84
C GLY A 207 3.86 -13.97 -13.61
N LYS A 208 4.78 -13.02 -13.75
CA LYS A 208 6.22 -13.22 -13.51
C LYS A 208 6.68 -12.77 -12.13
N ALA A 209 5.84 -12.06 -11.39
CA ALA A 209 6.18 -11.55 -10.07
C ALA A 209 6.01 -12.65 -9.01
N VAL A 210 6.94 -12.68 -8.04
CA VAL A 210 6.87 -13.56 -6.88
C VAL A 210 6.74 -12.70 -5.63
N PHE A 211 5.66 -12.91 -4.90
CA PHE A 211 5.39 -12.27 -3.62
C PHE A 211 5.78 -13.22 -2.50
N LEU A 212 6.75 -12.81 -1.69
CA LEU A 212 7.26 -13.55 -0.56
C LEU A 212 6.76 -12.89 0.72
N PRO A 213 6.08 -13.62 1.61
CA PRO A 213 5.63 -13.04 2.86
C PRO A 213 6.84 -12.72 3.74
N LEU A 214 6.79 -11.57 4.41
CA LEU A 214 7.77 -11.22 5.44
C LEU A 214 7.66 -12.22 6.59
N GLN A 215 8.81 -12.69 7.06
CA GLN A 215 8.91 -13.47 8.27
C GLN A 215 9.16 -12.54 9.46
N SER A 216 8.76 -12.96 10.66
CA SER A 216 9.02 -12.17 11.88
C SER A 216 10.52 -11.89 12.06
N SER A 217 11.39 -12.79 11.62
CA SER A 217 12.85 -12.61 11.63
C SER A 217 13.37 -11.53 10.70
N ASP A 218 12.62 -11.12 9.67
CA ASP A 218 13.09 -10.21 8.62
C ASP A 218 13.08 -8.74 9.04
N PHE A 219 12.37 -8.39 10.12
CA PHE A 219 12.14 -6.99 10.53
C PHE A 219 12.46 -6.69 12.00
N GLY A 220 13.16 -7.59 12.68
CA GLY A 220 13.56 -7.44 14.09
C GLY A 220 12.87 -8.44 15.02
N HIS A 221 12.93 -8.19 16.33
CA HIS A 221 12.66 -9.21 17.35
C HIS A 221 11.19 -9.27 17.80
N GLU A 222 10.27 -8.62 17.10
CA GLU A 222 8.85 -8.75 17.41
C GLU A 222 8.37 -10.14 17.00
N ARG A 223 8.43 -11.05 17.97
CA ARG A 223 7.94 -12.44 17.90
C ARG A 223 6.41 -12.55 17.89
N SER A 224 5.69 -11.43 17.81
CA SER A 224 4.25 -11.45 17.57
C SER A 224 3.97 -11.77 16.11
N ASP A 225 2.90 -12.52 15.86
CA ASP A 225 2.29 -12.63 14.54
C ASP A 225 2.23 -11.22 13.93
N LEU A 226 2.90 -11.03 12.78
CA LEU A 226 2.88 -9.74 12.09
C LEU A 226 1.44 -9.36 11.73
N GLY A 227 0.55 -10.35 11.61
CA GLY A 227 -0.85 -10.20 11.26
C GLY A 227 -1.01 -10.06 9.75
N GLY A 228 -1.81 -10.94 9.15
CA GLY A 228 -2.06 -10.92 7.71
C GLY A 228 -0.83 -11.28 6.87
N TYR A 229 -0.96 -11.11 5.56
CA TYR A 229 0.09 -11.36 4.59
C TYR A 229 0.82 -10.04 4.30
N GLN A 230 2.08 -9.92 4.72
CA GLN A 230 2.87 -8.70 4.55
C GLN A 230 4.03 -8.93 3.59
N ILE A 231 4.37 -7.91 2.82
CA ILE A 231 5.56 -7.90 1.96
C ILE A 231 6.35 -6.61 2.19
N LEU A 232 7.64 -6.61 1.84
CA LEU A 232 8.41 -5.37 1.77
C LEU A 232 7.82 -4.47 0.68
N LEU A 233 7.59 -3.20 1.01
CA LEU A 233 7.06 -2.24 0.06
C LEU A 233 8.15 -1.88 -0.96
N ASN A 234 7.82 -1.99 -2.25
CA ASN A 234 8.65 -1.49 -3.32
C ASN A 234 8.19 -0.08 -3.71
N TYR A 235 8.90 0.95 -3.23
CA TYR A 235 8.60 2.34 -3.61
C TYR A 235 8.91 2.58 -5.09
N LEU A 236 7.91 2.96 -5.87
CA LEU A 236 8.08 3.31 -7.29
C LEU A 236 8.75 4.67 -7.48
N GLY A 237 8.68 5.55 -6.48
CA GLY A 237 9.34 6.85 -6.49
C GLY A 237 8.50 7.94 -5.82
N PRO A 238 8.78 9.23 -6.11
CA PRO A 238 8.00 10.34 -5.59
C PRO A 238 6.58 10.36 -6.19
N PRO A 239 5.63 11.10 -5.59
CA PRO A 239 4.25 11.21 -6.08
C PRO A 239 4.13 11.62 -7.56
N SER A 240 5.11 12.35 -8.10
CA SER A 240 5.14 12.75 -9.53
C SER A 240 5.26 11.59 -10.51
N GLN A 241 5.43 10.34 -10.04
CA GLN A 241 5.41 9.14 -10.87
C GLN A 241 4.01 8.69 -11.28
N PHE A 242 2.98 9.27 -10.68
CA PHE A 242 1.59 8.97 -11.00
C PHE A 242 0.94 10.21 -11.58
N GLU A 243 0.24 10.04 -12.71
CA GLU A 243 -0.61 11.10 -13.23
C GLU A 243 -1.66 11.43 -12.17
N THR A 244 -1.73 12.71 -11.78
CA THR A 244 -2.57 13.17 -10.67
C THR A 244 -3.39 14.37 -11.12
N VAL A 245 -4.70 14.32 -10.86
CA VAL A 245 -5.65 15.39 -11.21
C VAL A 245 -6.54 15.72 -10.02
N SER A 246 -7.02 16.95 -9.94
CA SER A 246 -7.97 17.35 -8.90
C SER A 246 -9.37 16.79 -9.18
N ILE A 247 -10.16 16.58 -8.13
CA ILE A 247 -11.60 16.31 -8.25
C ILE A 247 -12.30 17.40 -9.07
N LEU A 248 -11.91 18.68 -8.90
CA LEU A 248 -12.51 19.79 -9.62
C LEU A 248 -12.28 19.71 -11.13
N ASP A 249 -11.10 19.27 -11.57
CA ASP A 249 -10.82 19.08 -13.00
C ASP A 249 -11.66 17.96 -13.61
N VAL A 250 -11.87 16.86 -12.89
CA VAL A 250 -12.77 15.79 -13.33
C VAL A 250 -14.20 16.32 -13.41
N LEU A 251 -14.69 16.98 -12.35
CA LEU A 251 -16.03 17.56 -12.31
C LEU A 251 -16.26 18.60 -13.43
N ALA A 252 -15.23 19.35 -13.79
CA ALA A 252 -15.26 20.33 -14.88
C ALA A 252 -15.05 19.74 -16.29
N ASN A 253 -14.90 18.41 -16.44
CA ASN A 253 -14.57 17.72 -17.70
C ASN A 253 -13.26 18.23 -18.34
N ARG A 254 -12.25 18.57 -17.53
CA ARG A 254 -10.94 19.04 -18.00
C ARG A 254 -9.92 17.91 -18.17
N VAL A 255 -10.21 16.72 -17.67
CA VAL A 255 -9.35 15.55 -17.79
C VAL A 255 -9.60 14.84 -19.12
N PRO A 256 -8.58 14.66 -19.99
CA PRO A 256 -8.73 13.94 -21.25
C PRO A 256 -9.19 12.49 -21.02
N PRO A 257 -10.15 11.96 -21.79
CA PRO A 257 -10.64 10.58 -21.63
C PRO A 257 -9.56 9.51 -21.70
N LYS A 258 -8.48 9.73 -22.47
CA LYS A 258 -7.33 8.83 -22.58
C LYS A 258 -6.60 8.62 -21.24
N LEU A 259 -6.69 9.57 -20.31
CA LEU A 259 -6.11 9.44 -18.96
C LEU A 259 -6.99 8.61 -18.02
N ILE A 260 -8.20 8.24 -18.43
CA ILE A 260 -9.16 7.48 -17.61
C ILE A 260 -9.45 6.10 -18.23
N GLN A 261 -9.57 6.03 -19.55
CA GLN A 261 -9.94 4.83 -20.29
C GLN A 261 -8.96 3.68 -20.03
N ASP A 262 -9.51 2.51 -19.69
CA ASP A 262 -8.78 1.27 -19.45
C ASP A 262 -7.68 1.37 -18.35
N ARG A 263 -7.87 2.29 -17.40
CA ARG A 263 -6.94 2.52 -16.28
C ARG A 263 -7.56 2.20 -14.93
N ILE A 264 -6.69 2.04 -13.94
CA ILE A 264 -7.06 2.07 -12.52
C ILE A 264 -7.22 3.52 -12.11
N ILE A 265 -8.37 3.89 -11.55
CA ILE A 265 -8.60 5.23 -11.00
C ILE A 265 -8.62 5.13 -9.48
N LEU A 266 -7.74 5.87 -8.81
CA LEU A 266 -7.70 5.94 -7.34
C LEU A 266 -8.19 7.31 -6.89
N ILE A 267 -9.27 7.35 -6.11
CA ILE A 267 -9.86 8.59 -5.60
C ILE A 267 -9.59 8.68 -4.10
N GLY A 268 -8.98 9.77 -3.63
CA GLY A 268 -8.66 9.94 -2.20
C GLY A 268 -8.41 11.39 -1.79
N THR A 269 -8.33 11.63 -0.47
CA THR A 269 -8.02 12.95 0.08
C THR A 269 -6.51 13.15 0.25
N THR A 270 -6.04 14.34 -0.12
CA THR A 270 -4.69 14.84 0.20
C THR A 270 -4.71 16.04 1.14
N ALA A 271 -5.92 16.50 1.53
CA ALA A 271 -6.14 17.65 2.39
C ALA A 271 -5.57 17.44 3.80
N GLU A 272 -4.83 18.42 4.31
CA GLU A 272 -4.26 18.36 5.66
C GLU A 272 -5.35 18.48 6.73
N SER A 273 -6.43 19.20 6.44
CA SER A 273 -7.57 19.37 7.36
C SER A 273 -8.35 18.08 7.67
N THR A 274 -8.04 16.99 6.98
CA THR A 274 -8.75 15.70 7.08
C THR A 274 -7.97 14.62 7.84
N LYS A 275 -6.75 14.92 8.28
CA LYS A 275 -5.83 13.99 8.95
C LYS A 275 -5.90 14.06 10.47
#